data_AF-A0A9C8GHF0-F1
#
_entry.id   AF-A0A9C8GHF0-F1
#
_cell.length_a   1.000
_cell.length_b   1.000
_cell.length_c   1.000
_cell.angle_alpha   90.00
_cell.angle_beta   90.00
_cell.angle_gamma   90.00
#
_symmetry.space_group_name_H-M   'P 1'
#
loop_
_entity.id
_entity.type
_entity.pdbx_description
1 polymer ?
#
loop_
_entity_poly.entity_id
_entity_poly.type
_entity_poly.pdbx_seq_one_letter_code
_entity_poly.pdbx_strand_id
1 'polypeptide(L)'
;MKCLLVYDISHDGTRTKIADYCLDYGLDRIQYSAFVGDLSPTYQEELMLKIGDQLGDRSGKIQLFSICERDWSERLEIIQEDDDGSS
;
A
#
# COMPACT_ATOMS: atom_id res chain seq x y z
N MET A 1 -12.80 -5.31 -7.13
CA MET A 1 -12.30 -4.04 -7.72
C MET A 1 -11.00 -3.80 -7.00
N LYS A 2 -9.91 -3.70 -7.76
CA LYS A 2 -8.60 -3.57 -7.15
C LYS A 2 -8.47 -2.19 -6.53
N CYS A 3 -7.82 -2.11 -5.38
CA CYS A 3 -7.35 -0.85 -4.83
C CYS A 3 -5.83 -0.84 -4.76
N LEU A 4 -5.23 0.29 -5.10
CA LEU A 4 -3.83 0.59 -4.89
C LEU A 4 -3.72 1.59 -3.74
N LEU A 5 -3.04 1.19 -2.67
CA LEU A 5 -2.70 2.07 -1.56
C LEU A 5 -1.24 2.45 -1.67
N VAL A 6 -0.95 3.75 -1.64
CA VAL A 6 0.41 4.30 -1.62
C VAL A 6 0.55 5.22 -0.43
N TYR A 7 1.69 5.16 0.25
CA TYR A 7 1.98 6.07 1.35
C TYR A 7 3.37 6.71 1.26
N ASP A 8 3.55 7.80 1.99
CA ASP A 8 4.83 8.39 2.33
C ASP A 8 4.79 8.72 3.82
N ILE A 9 5.51 7.96 4.64
CA ILE A 9 5.47 8.03 6.10
C ILE A 9 6.90 7.97 6.64
N SER A 10 7.32 9.07 7.27
CA SER A 10 8.68 9.21 7.79
C SER A 10 8.91 8.41 9.07
N HIS A 11 7.88 8.26 9.91
CA HIS A 11 8.04 7.56 11.19
C HIS A 11 7.94 6.03 11.02
N ASP A 12 9.06 5.34 11.28
CA ASP A 12 9.19 3.90 11.08
C ASP A 12 8.13 3.06 11.78
N GLY A 13 7.85 3.33 13.06
CA GLY A 13 6.85 2.57 13.81
C GLY A 13 5.43 2.72 13.27
N THR A 14 5.08 3.91 12.77
CA THR A 14 3.77 4.17 12.15
C THR A 14 3.70 3.50 10.78
N ARG A 15 4.79 3.55 10.01
CA ARG A 15 4.89 2.87 8.72
C ARG A 15 4.74 1.36 8.86
N THR A 16 5.41 0.74 9.84
CA THR A 16 5.27 -0.70 10.12
C THR A 16 3.82 -1.06 10.44
N LYS A 17 3.18 -0.34 11.36
CA LYS A 17 1.78 -0.64 11.72
C LYS A 17 0.79 -0.45 10.56
N ILE A 18 0.96 0.60 9.76
CA ILE A 18 0.11 0.83 8.58
C ILE A 18 0.33 -0.27 7.54
N ALA A 19 1.56 -0.75 7.38
CA ALA A 19 1.84 -1.92 6.56
C ALA A 19 1.15 -3.19 7.08
N ASP A 20 1.19 -3.43 8.39
CA ASP A 20 0.51 -4.56 9.02
C ASP A 20 -1.00 -4.51 8.75
N TYR A 21 -1.64 -3.34 8.88
CA TYR A 21 -3.06 -3.18 8.53
C TYR A 21 -3.34 -3.49 7.06
N CYS A 22 -2.48 -3.08 6.14
CA CYS A 22 -2.67 -3.41 4.72
C CYS A 22 -2.64 -4.94 4.50
N LEU A 23 -1.70 -5.64 5.15
CA LEU A 23 -1.57 -7.10 5.08
C LEU A 23 -2.76 -7.80 5.73
N ASP A 24 -3.22 -7.35 6.89
CA ASP A 24 -4.35 -7.92 7.62
C ASP A 24 -5.68 -7.81 6.84
N TYR A 25 -5.81 -6.78 6.00
CA TYR A 25 -6.93 -6.60 5.09
C TYR A 25 -6.80 -7.42 3.80
N GLY A 26 -5.72 -8.18 3.63
CA GLY A 26 -5.47 -9.00 2.45
C GLY A 26 -4.96 -8.22 1.24
N LEU A 27 -4.31 -7.07 1.46
CA LEU A 27 -3.55 -6.39 0.42
C LEU A 27 -2.14 -6.98 0.32
N ASP A 28 -1.67 -7.19 -0.89
CA ASP A 28 -0.31 -7.62 -1.19
C ASP A 28 0.63 -6.42 -1.31
N ARG A 29 1.80 -6.51 -0.68
CA ARG A 29 2.84 -5.50 -0.79
C ARG A 29 3.54 -5.59 -2.16
N ILE A 30 3.54 -4.50 -2.92
CA ILE A 30 4.18 -4.43 -4.26
C ILE A 30 5.42 -3.54 -4.30
N GLN A 31 5.56 -2.61 -3.35
CA GLN A 31 6.71 -1.72 -3.19
C GLN A 31 6.92 -1.45 -1.69
N TYR A 32 8.03 -0.78 -1.35
CA TYR A 32 8.31 -0.39 0.04
C TYR A 32 7.18 0.47 0.66
N SER A 33 6.50 1.26 -0.17
CA SER A 33 5.41 2.12 0.27
C SER A 33 4.13 1.98 -0.57
N ALA A 34 3.88 0.80 -1.16
CA ALA A 34 2.64 0.56 -1.88
C ALA A 34 2.12 -0.87 -1.75
N PHE A 35 0.80 -1.00 -1.77
CA PHE A 35 0.02 -2.23 -1.59
C PHE A 35 -1.12 -2.30 -2.61
N VAL A 36 -1.47 -3.51 -3.06
CA VAL A 36 -2.59 -3.74 -3.98
C VAL A 36 -3.44 -4.92 -3.51
N GLY A 37 -4.73 -4.89 -3.77
CA GLY A 37 -5.60 -6.03 -3.47
C GLY A 37 -7.04 -5.77 -3.84
N ASP A 38 -7.91 -6.73 -3.59
CA ASP A 38 -9.34 -6.63 -3.88
C ASP A 38 -10.12 -6.36 -2.59
N LEU A 39 -10.54 -5.10 -2.40
CA LEU A 39 -11.35 -4.68 -1.27
C LEU A 39 -12.69 -4.09 -1.73
N SER A 40 -13.75 -4.42 -1.00
CA SER A 40 -15.03 -3.73 -1.16
C SER A 40 -14.88 -2.25 -0.74
N PRO A 41 -15.68 -1.32 -1.29
CA PRO A 41 -15.63 0.10 -0.88
C PRO A 41 -15.75 0.29 0.63
N THR A 42 -16.60 -0.49 1.29
CA THR A 42 -16.74 -0.47 2.76
C THR A 42 -15.45 -0.83 3.48
N TYR A 43 -14.75 -1.89 3.05
CA TYR A 43 -13.46 -2.24 3.66
C TYR A 43 -12.36 -1.23 3.33
N GLN A 44 -12.41 -0.58 2.16
CA GLN A 44 -11.49 0.53 1.83
C GLN A 44 -11.68 1.71 2.79
N GLU A 45 -12.92 2.11 3.06
CA GLU A 45 -13.24 3.17 4.02
C GLU A 45 -12.80 2.80 5.44
N GLU A 46 -13.09 1.58 5.89
CA GLU A 46 -12.67 1.10 7.22
C GLU A 46 -11.14 1.09 7.36
N LEU A 47 -10.42 0.60 6.35
CA LEU A 47 -8.96 0.60 6.33
C LEU A 47 -8.41 2.03 6.41
N MET A 48 -8.94 2.95 5.62
CA MET A 48 -8.49 4.34 5.61
C MET A 48 -8.75 5.05 6.95
N LEU A 49 -9.87 4.73 7.63
CA LEU A 49 -10.13 5.23 8.99
C LEU A 49 -9.10 4.71 9.99
N LYS A 50 -8.82 3.39 10.01
CA LYS A 50 -7.79 2.81 10.90
C LYS A 50 -6.40 3.39 10.65
N ILE A 51 -6.04 3.59 9.38
CA ILE A 51 -4.78 4.22 8.99
C ILE A 51 -4.72 5.67 9.49
N GLY A 52 -5.81 6.44 9.33
CA GLY A 52 -5.91 7.81 9.82
C GLY A 52 -5.71 7.90 11.34
N ASP A 53 -6.40 7.05 12.09
CA ASP A 53 -6.26 6.97 13.55
C ASP A 53 -4.83 6.60 13.99
N GLN A 54 -4.20 5.66 13.26
CA GLN A 54 -2.82 5.24 13.54
C GLN A 54 -1.77 6.27 13.11
N LEU A 55 -2.06 7.10 12.12
CA LEU A 55 -1.21 8.23 11.75
C LEU A 55 -1.29 9.34 12.82
N GLY A 56 -2.50 9.68 13.26
CA GLY A 56 -2.74 10.78 14.20
C GLY A 56 -2.16 12.10 13.69
N ASP A 57 -1.44 12.82 14.56
CA ASP A 57 -0.80 14.11 14.21
C ASP A 57 0.57 13.96 13.53
N ARG A 58 0.97 12.74 13.19
CA ARG A 58 2.28 12.49 12.57
C ARG A 58 2.25 12.88 11.10
N SER A 59 3.38 13.40 10.62
CA SER A 59 3.54 13.66 9.19
C SER A 59 3.48 12.36 8.39
N GLY A 60 2.60 12.35 7.40
CA GLY A 60 2.51 11.28 6.42
C GLY A 60 1.42 11.60 5.40
N LYS A 61 1.52 10.96 4.24
CA LYS A 61 0.54 11.05 3.17
C LYS A 61 0.13 9.63 2.80
N ILE A 62 -1.17 9.36 2.77
CA ILE A 62 -1.72 8.08 2.33
C ILE A 62 -2.77 8.35 1.27
N GLN A 63 -2.73 7.59 0.18
CA GLN A 63 -3.70 7.66 -0.90
C GLN A 63 -4.15 6.26 -1.26
N LEU A 64 -5.46 6.08 -1.43
CA LEU A 64 -6.06 4.85 -1.93
C LEU A 64 -6.79 5.15 -3.24
N PHE A 65 -6.46 4.40 -4.28
CA PHE A 65 -7.07 4.52 -5.60
C PHE A 65 -7.85 3.24 -5.89
N SER A 66 -9.11 3.37 -6.31
CA SER A 66 -9.82 2.27 -6.95
C SER A 66 -9.35 2.18 -8.41
N ILE A 67 -8.88 1.01 -8.82
CA ILE A 67 -8.32 0.75 -10.15
C ILE A 67 -9.09 -0.41 -10.77
N CYS A 68 -9.47 -0.29 -12.04
CA CYS A 68 -10.10 -1.39 -12.75
C CYS A 68 -9.06 -2.46 -13.14
N GLU A 69 -9.51 -3.69 -13.37
CA GLU A 69 -8.59 -4.78 -13.72
C GLU A 69 -7.78 -4.49 -14.99
N ARG A 70 -8.39 -3.79 -15.96
CA ARG A 70 -7.74 -3.41 -17.20
C ARG A 70 -6.56 -2.48 -16.95
N ASP A 71 -6.76 -1.37 -16.25
CA ASP A 71 -5.70 -0.39 -15.96
C ASP A 71 -4.55 -1.05 -15.17
N TRP A 72 -4.88 -1.97 -14.26
CA TRP A 72 -3.87 -2.74 -13.53
C TRP A 72 -3.08 -3.70 -14.41
N SER A 73 -3.73 -4.33 -15.40
CA SER A 73 -3.10 -5.25 -16.35
C SER A 73 -2.21 -4.53 -17.37
N GLU A 74 -2.53 -3.28 -17.71
CA GLU A 74 -1.79 -2.45 -18.66
C GLU A 74 -0.65 -1.65 -17.98
N ARG A 75 -0.40 -1.87 -16.67
CA ARG A 75 0.66 -1.16 -15.94
C ARG A 75 2.04 -1.48 -16.51
N LEU A 76 2.91 -0.47 -16.51
CA LEU A 76 4.32 -0.62 -16.85
C LEU A 76 5.14 -0.71 -15.57
N GLU A 77 6.10 -1.64 -15.53
CA GLU A 77 6.96 -1.89 -14.37
C GLU A 77 8.41 -2.05 -14.83
N ILE A 78 9.34 -1.53 -14.02
CA ILE A 78 10.78 -1.71 -14.19
C ILE A 78 11.29 -2.31 -12.89
N ILE A 79 11.90 -3.48 -12.98
CA ILE A 79 12.54 -4.16 -11.87
C ILE A 79 14.03 -4.19 -12.16
N GLN A 80 14.82 -3.64 -11.24
CA GLN A 80 16.27 -3.78 -11.22
C GLN A 80 16.58 -4.54 -9.94
N GLU A 81 17.13 -5.74 -10.11
CA GLU A 81 17.65 -6.52 -8.99
C GLU A 81 19.09 -6.10 -8.79
N ASP A 82 19.53 -5.98 -7.53
CA ASP A 82 20.95 -5.84 -7.25
C ASP A 82 21.64 -7.10 -7.80
N ASP A 83 22.71 -6.91 -8.58
CA ASP A 83 23.57 -8.00 -9.03
C ASP A 83 24.25 -8.55 -7.77
N ASP A 84 23.61 -9.51 -7.11
CA ASP A 84 24.21 -10.31 -6.04
C ASP A 84 25.35 -11.08 -6.71
N GLY A 85 26.50 -10.41 -6.79
CA GLY A 85 27.74 -10.89 -7.39
C GLY A 85 28.03 -12.29 -6.89
N SER A 86 27.60 -13.27 -7.68
CA SER A 86 27.81 -14.67 -7.41
C SER A 86 29.30 -14.93 -7.58
N SER A 87 29.86 -15.50 -6.52
CA SER A 87 31.27 -15.84 -6.24
C SER A 87 32.12 -16.30 -7.41
#